data_AF-A0A926NT84-F1
#
_entry.id   AF-A0A926NT84-F1
#
_cell.length_a   1.000
_cell.length_b   1.000
_cell.length_c   1.000
_cell.angle_alpha   90.00
_cell.angle_beta   90.00
_cell.angle_gamma   90.00
#
_symmetry.space_group_name_H-M   'P 1'
#
loop_
_entity.id
_entity.type
_entity.pdbx_description
1 polymer ?
#
loop_
_entity_poly.entity_id
_entity_poly.type
_entity_poly.pdbx_seq_one_letter_code
_entity_poly.pdbx_strand_id
1 'polypeptide(L)' 'MAVMGEQPASADILFQMGLDSACGRHHGVADLVSAHKWFNIAALKGSTEAARYRKEISFEMTREEIAEAQRSAREWLAMH' A
#
# COMPACT_ATOMS: atom_id res chain seq x y z
N MET A 1 -1.02 28.92 -14.76
CA MET A 1 -1.51 28.28 -13.53
C MET A 1 -1.41 26.78 -13.72
N ALA A 2 -0.95 26.06 -12.69
CA ALA A 2 -0.38 24.72 -12.76
C ALA A 2 -1.30 23.68 -13.43
N VAL A 3 -0.73 22.91 -14.36
CA VAL A 3 -1.30 21.63 -14.77
C VAL A 3 -1.17 20.71 -13.56
N MET A 4 -2.25 20.50 -12.81
CA MET A 4 -2.30 19.40 -11.86
C MET A 4 -2.51 18.15 -12.69
N GLY A 5 -1.39 17.62 -13.20
CA GLY A 5 -1.38 16.38 -13.94
C GLY A 5 -2.01 15.29 -13.08
N GLU A 6 -2.92 14.54 -13.66
CA GLU A 6 -3.23 13.19 -13.22
C GLU A 6 -1.93 12.38 -13.31
N GLN A 7 -1.10 12.47 -12.27
CA GLN A 7 -0.01 11.53 -12.10
C GLN A 7 -0.68 10.21 -11.74
N PRO A 8 -0.60 9.17 -12.59
CA PRO A 8 -1.04 7.85 -12.19
C PRO A 8 -0.31 7.52 -10.90
N ALA A 9 -1.03 7.05 -9.86
CA ALA A 9 -0.47 6.87 -8.53
C ALA A 9 0.90 6.18 -8.62
N SER A 10 1.96 6.97 -8.44
CA SER A 10 3.32 6.51 -8.66
C SER A 10 3.67 5.52 -7.56
N ALA A 11 4.69 4.70 -7.80
CA ALA A 11 5.16 3.76 -6.79
C ALA A 11 5.48 4.48 -5.46
N ASP A 12 5.98 5.72 -5.52
CA ASP A 12 6.26 6.57 -4.36
C ASP A 12 5.01 7.03 -3.61
N ILE A 13 3.96 7.46 -4.33
CA ILE A 13 2.69 7.88 -3.70
C ILE A 13 2.06 6.69 -2.97
N LEU A 14 2.01 5.54 -3.62
CA LEU A 14 1.47 4.31 -3.02
C LEU A 14 2.34 3.85 -1.84
N PHE A 15 3.66 3.96 -1.95
CA PHE A 15 4.56 3.66 -0.84
C PHE A 15 4.29 4.57 0.37
N GLN A 16 4.11 5.87 0.15
CA GLN A 16 3.79 6.83 1.21
C GLN A 16 2.43 6.51 1.87
N MET A 17 1.42 6.14 1.08
CA MET A 17 0.13 5.70 1.63
C MET A 17 0.28 4.47 2.53
N GLY A 18 1.16 3.52 2.16
CA GLY A 18 1.47 2.37 2.98
C GLY A 18 2.08 2.75 4.34
N LEU A 19 3.01 3.71 4.34
CA LEU A 19 3.60 4.25 5.57
C LEU A 19 2.56 4.97 6.44
N ASP A 20 1.67 5.75 5.83
CA ASP A 20 0.63 6.48 6.56
C ASP A 20 -0.37 5.54 7.24
N SER A 21 -0.74 4.44 6.56
CA SER A 21 -1.55 3.37 7.14
C SER A 21 -0.82 2.64 8.28
N ALA A 22 0.46 2.30 8.09
CA ALA A 22 1.25 1.60 9.11
C ALA A 22 1.48 2.45 10.38
N CYS A 23 1.64 3.76 10.23
CA CYS A 23 1.78 4.68 11.37
C CYS A 23 0.44 5.07 12.00
N GLY A 24 -0.70 4.65 11.42
CA GLY A 24 -2.03 5.05 11.89
C GLY A 24 -2.32 6.54 11.72
N ARG A 25 -1.66 7.22 10.78
CA ARG A 25 -1.78 8.69 10.59
C ARG A 25 -3.20 9.15 10.26
N HIS A 26 -4.03 8.27 9.68
CA HIS A 26 -5.40 8.61 9.32
C HIS A 26 -6.41 8.39 10.44
N HIS A 27 -6.36 7.25 11.16
CA HIS A 27 -7.40 6.86 12.14
C HIS A 27 -6.86 6.72 13.58
N GLY A 28 -5.61 7.10 13.84
CA GLY A 28 -4.97 6.95 15.15
C GLY A 28 -4.58 5.51 15.51
N VAL A 29 -4.86 4.54 14.64
CA VAL A 29 -4.54 3.11 14.80
C VAL A 29 -3.85 2.62 13.53
N ALA A 30 -2.78 1.84 13.70
CA ALA A 30 -2.08 1.20 12.60
C ALA A 30 -3.01 0.21 11.87
N ASP A 31 -3.13 0.37 10.55
CA ASP A 31 -3.86 -0.57 9.69
C ASP A 31 -2.86 -1.30 8.80
N LEU A 32 -2.44 -2.48 9.25
CA LEU A 32 -1.49 -3.32 8.53
C LEU A 32 -2.08 -3.90 7.25
N VAL A 33 -3.40 -4.08 7.16
CA VAL A 33 -4.09 -4.57 5.95
C VAL A 33 -3.97 -3.52 4.85
N SER A 34 -4.32 -2.26 5.16
CA SER A 34 -4.16 -1.15 4.22
C SER A 34 -2.70 -0.90 3.88
N ALA A 35 -1.79 -0.95 4.86
CA ALA A 35 -0.36 -0.79 4.63
C ALA A 35 0.17 -1.85 3.65
N HIS A 36 -0.15 -3.12 3.89
CA HIS A 36 0.26 -4.24 3.03
C HIS A 36 -0.32 -4.13 1.62
N LYS A 37 -1.57 -3.70 1.50
CA LYS A 37 -2.19 -3.42 0.19
C LYS A 37 -1.35 -2.41 -0.60
N TRP A 38 -1.06 -1.25 0.00
CA TRP A 38 -0.35 -0.18 -0.68
C TRP A 38 1.08 -0.54 -1.04
N PHE A 39 1.80 -1.20 -0.12
CA PHE A 39 3.14 -1.71 -0.41
C PHE A 39 3.13 -2.77 -1.51
N ASN A 40 2.11 -3.63 -1.59
CA ASN A 40 1.98 -4.60 -2.66
C ASN A 40 1.80 -3.94 -4.03
N ILE A 41 0.94 -2.92 -4.13
CA ILE A 41 0.72 -2.19 -5.39
C ILE A 41 1.98 -1.38 -5.77
N ALA A 42 2.62 -0.71 -4.81
CA ALA A 42 3.87 0.03 -5.02
C ALA A 42 5.02 -0.89 -5.49
N ALA A 43 5.12 -2.09 -4.92
CA ALA A 43 6.11 -3.09 -5.33
C ALA A 43 5.86 -3.57 -6.77
N LEU A 44 4.59 -3.79 -7.15
CA LEU A 44 4.22 -4.14 -8.52
C LEU A 44 4.55 -3.03 -9.52
N LYS A 45 4.54 -1.77 -9.09
CA LYS A 45 4.99 -0.61 -9.88
C LYS A 45 6.50 -0.37 -9.86
N GLY A 46 7.28 -1.22 -9.19
CA GLY A 46 8.75 -1.20 -9.22
C GLY A 46 9.44 -0.66 -7.97
N SER A 47 8.72 -0.35 -6.88
CA SER A 47 9.36 0.05 -5.62
C SER A 47 9.93 -1.15 -4.87
N THR A 48 11.26 -1.25 -4.82
CA THR A 48 11.97 -2.28 -4.05
C THR A 48 11.79 -2.10 -2.55
N GLU A 49 11.75 -0.86 -2.09
CA GLU A 49 11.47 -0.52 -0.69
C GLU A 49 10.07 -1.00 -0.29
N ALA A 50 9.06 -0.78 -1.13
CA ALA A 50 7.72 -1.30 -0.88
C ALA A 50 7.70 -2.83 -0.77
N ALA A 51 8.47 -3.54 -1.61
CA ALA A 51 8.57 -5.00 -1.53
C ALA A 51 9.17 -5.47 -0.20
N ARG A 52 10.16 -4.74 0.31
CA ARG A 52 10.78 -4.98 1.63
C ARG A 52 9.76 -4.73 2.75
N TYR A 53 9.14 -3.55 2.81
CA TYR A 53 8.17 -3.20 3.84
C TYR A 53 6.97 -4.15 3.86
N ARG A 54 6.44 -4.52 2.69
CA ARG A 54 5.37 -5.53 2.56
C ARG A 54 5.75 -6.83 3.26
N LYS A 55 6.99 -7.30 3.08
CA LYS A 55 7.48 -8.53 3.71
C LYS A 55 7.63 -8.35 5.22
N GLU A 56 8.17 -7.24 5.67
CA GLU A 56 8.37 -6.95 7.10
C GLU A 56 7.04 -6.96 7.85
N ILE A 57 6.03 -6.21 7.39
CA ILE A 57 4.75 -6.16 8.09
C ILE A 57 3.94 -7.46 7.99
N SER A 58 4.20 -8.29 6.96
CA SER A 58 3.52 -9.59 6.83
C SER A 58 3.83 -10.56 7.97
N PHE A 59 4.93 -10.35 8.71
CA PHE A 59 5.25 -11.12 9.91
C PHE A 59 4.35 -10.77 11.11
N GLU A 60 3.71 -9.60 11.10
CA GLU A 60 2.81 -9.11 12.15
C GLU A 60 1.33 -9.32 11.82
N MET A 61 1.04 -9.87 10.64
CA MET A 61 -0.31 -10.08 10.13
C MET A 61 -0.71 -11.55 10.20
N THR A 62 -2.01 -11.78 10.35
CA THR A 62 -2.64 -13.09 10.16
C THR A 62 -2.75 -13.45 8.69
N ARG A 63 -2.99 -14.74 8.40
CA ARG A 63 -3.17 -15.22 7.02
C ARG A 63 -4.40 -14.60 6.37
N GLU A 64 -5.43 -14.37 7.16
CA GLU A 64 -6.69 -13.75 6.77
C GLU A 64 -6.47 -12.27 6.38
N GLU A 65 -5.72 -11.53 7.18
CA GLU A 65 -5.35 -10.13 6.89
C GLU A 65 -4.47 -9.99 5.64
N ILE A 66 -3.52 -10.91 5.44
CA ILE A 66 -2.70 -10.94 4.22
C ILE A 66 -3.60 -11.22 3.00
N ALA A 67 -4.51 -12.18 3.10
CA ALA A 67 -5.43 -12.52 2.02
C ALA A 67 -6.35 -11.35 1.66
N GLU A 68 -6.83 -10.62 2.68
CA GLU A 68 -7.62 -9.39 2.52
C GLU A 68 -6.82 -8.33 1.78
N ALA A 69 -5.63 -7.97 2.29
CA ALA A 69 -4.79 -6.95 1.69
C ALA A 69 -4.45 -7.24 0.22
N GLN A 70 -4.17 -8.50 -0.10
CA GLN A 70 -3.90 -8.93 -1.47
C GLN A 70 -5.16 -8.86 -2.36
N ARG A 71 -6.34 -9.18 -1.83
CA ARG A 71 -7.60 -9.07 -2.58
C ARG A 71 -7.91 -7.60 -2.88
N SER A 72 -7.87 -6.73 -1.87
CA SER A 72 -8.09 -5.30 -2.06
C SER A 72 -7.06 -4.67 -2.99
N ALA A 73 -5.82 -5.18 -3.01
CA ALA A 73 -4.79 -4.72 -3.96
C ALA A 73 -5.14 -5.10 -5.41
N ARG A 74 -5.61 -6.33 -5.64
CA ARG A 74 -6.07 -6.78 -6.96
C ARG A 74 -7.29 -6.01 -7.44
N GLU A 75 -8.25 -5.78 -6.56
CA GLU A 75 -9.45 -4.99 -6.88
C GLU A 75 -9.08 -3.56 -7.25
N TRP A 76 -8.17 -2.93 -6.50
CA TRP A 76 -7.71 -1.58 -6.82
C TRP A 76 -7.04 -1.50 -8.20
N LEU A 77 -6.17 -2.47 -8.52
CA LEU A 77 -5.51 -2.60 -9.83
C LEU A 77 -6.46 -2.94 -10.98
N ALA A 78 -7.61 -3.56 -10.70
CA ALA A 78 -8.64 -3.80 -11.72
C ALA A 78 -9.45 -2.53 -12.02
N MET A 79 -9.50 -1.58 -11.08
CA MET A 79 -10.26 -0.34 -11.19
C MET A 79 -9.42 0.86 -11.66
N HIS A 80 -8.08 0.77 -11.63
CA HIS A 80 -7.14 1.86 -11.93
C HIS A 80 -5.98 1.37 -12.81
#